data_AF-A0A949YV37-F1
#
_entry.id   AF-A0A949YV37-F1
#
_cell.length_a   1.000
_cell.length_b   1.000
_cell.length_c   1.000
_cell.angle_alpha   90.00
_cell.angle_beta   90.00
_cell.angle_gamma   90.00
#
_symmetry.space_group_name_H-M   'P 1'
#
loop_
_entity.id
_entity.type
_entity.pdbx_description
1 polymer ?
#
loop_
_entity_poly.entity_id
_entity_poly.type
_entity_poly.pdbx_seq_one_letter_code
_entity_poly.pdbx_strand_id
1 'polypeptide(L)'
;MSEKADVKTDNPSTHGFDRRSFLALSACFGLGSTLFPGALYTLAAQAQSENVAAGQSLPKITPRMIDEAAALAGITIAPDQRQMMLDGLNEQRSGYAAIRKLSLPNDVPPAYIFDPLPPGAAVNTEKHEPVYSTTVATMPSNLEDLAFATIPELADLLRRRKVSSLDLTQMYIARLRKYDPSLHFAITITEDRALAQAREADRDIAAGKYRGPLQGVPWGAKDLLAVKGYPTTWGAGGFEKQTIDADATVVERLDAAGAVLIAKTTMGALAMGDKWYGGRTRNPWNQTQGSSGSSAGSGAATAAGCVAFAIGSETLGSISSPSTRCGCTGLRPTFGFVPRTGAMALSWTMDKLGPICRAVEDCAIVMTAIYGPDGKDLAARNAAFNWNANLDWKSLRVGYIASEFEPDKSPAETEKQAAPTTEEEKKKREKQERERAAYRARRAYNRKYDLAALDKLRSMGVKLISVKL
;
A
#
# COMPACT_ATOMS: atom_id res chain seq x y z
N MET A 1 -67.11 -59.03 49.24
CA MET A 1 -66.12 -60.09 48.97
C MET A 1 -65.30 -59.60 47.79
N SER A 2 -64.10 -59.08 48.05
CA SER A 2 -62.81 -59.74 47.75
C SER A 2 -62.70 -60.02 46.23
N GLU A 3 -61.72 -59.49 45.50
CA GLU A 3 -60.31 -59.76 45.73
C GLU A 3 -59.41 -58.79 44.93
N LYS A 4 -58.22 -58.54 45.47
CA LYS A 4 -57.18 -57.62 44.98
C LYS A 4 -56.40 -58.22 43.79
N ALA A 5 -55.98 -57.35 42.87
CA ALA A 5 -54.80 -57.57 42.03
C ALA A 5 -53.95 -56.29 42.04
N ASP A 6 -52.76 -56.36 42.62
CA ASP A 6 -51.74 -55.32 42.64
C ASP A 6 -51.11 -55.18 41.25
N VAL A 7 -51.16 -53.97 40.67
CA VAL A 7 -50.30 -53.55 39.56
C VAL A 7 -49.38 -52.45 40.08
N LYS A 8 -48.11 -52.79 40.29
CA LYS A 8 -47.04 -51.82 40.53
C LYS A 8 -46.81 -51.02 39.26
N THR A 9 -46.99 -49.71 39.35
CA THR A 9 -46.50 -48.74 38.37
C THR A 9 -45.05 -48.41 38.70
N ASP A 10 -44.11 -48.89 37.88
CA ASP A 10 -42.72 -48.45 37.94
C ASP A 10 -42.61 -47.02 37.41
N ASN A 11 -42.11 -46.14 38.27
CA ASN A 11 -41.84 -44.74 38.01
C ASN A 11 -40.54 -44.64 37.18
N PRO A 12 -40.51 -43.97 36.01
CA PRO A 12 -39.29 -43.84 35.22
C PRO A 12 -38.32 -42.90 35.94
N SER A 13 -37.22 -43.48 36.45
CA SER A 13 -36.13 -42.73 37.05
C SER A 13 -35.52 -41.76 36.03
N THR A 14 -35.45 -40.51 36.45
CA THR A 14 -34.72 -39.41 35.83
C THR A 14 -33.25 -39.76 35.59
N HIS A 15 -32.89 -40.19 34.39
CA HIS A 15 -31.51 -40.13 33.92
C HIS A 15 -31.16 -38.66 33.66
N GLY A 16 -30.63 -38.00 34.69
CA GLY A 16 -30.09 -36.65 34.58
C GLY A 16 -29.02 -36.61 33.50
N PHE A 17 -29.05 -35.54 32.70
CA PHE A 17 -27.99 -35.16 31.78
C PHE A 17 -26.69 -34.99 32.58
N ASP A 18 -25.89 -36.05 32.70
CA ASP A 18 -24.61 -35.97 33.36
C ASP A 18 -23.53 -35.45 32.40
N ARG A 19 -22.42 -34.99 32.96
CA ARG A 19 -21.29 -34.45 32.19
C ARG A 19 -20.80 -35.43 31.11
N ARG A 20 -20.91 -36.73 31.36
CA ARG A 20 -20.47 -37.80 30.45
C ARG A 20 -21.40 -37.90 29.24
N SER A 21 -22.70 -37.82 29.48
CA SER A 21 -23.78 -37.84 28.48
C SER A 21 -23.75 -36.58 27.61
N PHE A 22 -23.47 -35.42 28.21
CA PHE A 22 -23.28 -34.16 27.49
C PHE A 22 -22.03 -34.17 26.59
N LEU A 23 -20.89 -34.68 27.08
CA LEU A 23 -19.66 -34.79 26.29
C LEU A 23 -19.79 -35.81 25.16
N ALA A 24 -20.47 -36.95 25.39
CA ALA A 24 -20.76 -37.94 24.36
C ALA A 24 -21.66 -37.37 23.25
N LEU A 25 -22.71 -36.61 23.60
CA LEU A 25 -23.57 -35.93 22.62
C LEU A 25 -22.77 -34.89 21.81
N SER A 26 -21.92 -34.10 22.48
CA SER A 26 -21.08 -33.09 21.84
C SER A 26 -20.06 -33.70 20.87
N ALA A 27 -19.53 -34.89 21.17
CA ALA A 27 -18.67 -35.64 20.25
C ALA A 27 -19.42 -36.10 18.98
N CYS A 28 -20.68 -36.53 19.11
CA CYS A 28 -21.51 -36.94 17.97
C CYS A 28 -21.88 -35.78 17.01
N PHE A 29 -21.96 -34.54 17.50
CA PHE A 29 -22.21 -33.35 16.67
C PHE A 29 -20.93 -32.69 16.11
N GLY A 30 -19.77 -33.34 16.24
CA GLY A 30 -18.49 -32.78 15.77
C GLY A 30 -17.91 -31.68 16.65
N LEU A 31 -18.58 -31.28 17.74
CA LEU A 31 -18.04 -30.35 18.74
C LEU A 31 -16.91 -31.00 19.56
N GLY A 32 -16.95 -32.33 19.78
CA GLY A 32 -15.88 -33.09 20.44
C GLY A 32 -14.66 -33.40 19.58
N SER A 33 -14.71 -33.15 18.26
CA SER A 33 -13.54 -33.30 17.36
C SER A 33 -12.39 -32.33 17.69
N THR A 34 -12.68 -31.29 18.48
CA THR A 34 -11.70 -30.31 18.96
C THR A 34 -11.13 -30.65 20.34
N LEU A 35 -11.77 -31.53 21.11
CA LEU A 35 -11.39 -31.81 22.50
C LEU A 35 -10.09 -32.61 22.57
N PHE A 36 -9.95 -33.65 21.76
CA PHE A 36 -8.72 -34.44 21.69
C PHE A 36 -7.51 -33.60 21.23
N PRO A 37 -7.56 -32.89 20.09
CA PRO A 37 -6.46 -32.00 19.67
C PRO A 37 -6.16 -30.89 20.70
N GLY A 38 -7.19 -30.29 21.30
CA GLY A 38 -7.03 -29.24 22.30
C GLY A 38 -6.40 -29.74 23.62
N ALA A 39 -6.83 -30.90 24.11
CA ALA A 39 -6.26 -31.55 25.29
C ALA A 39 -4.80 -31.96 25.04
N LEU A 40 -4.52 -32.55 23.88
CA LEU A 40 -3.18 -32.95 23.48
C LEU A 40 -2.22 -31.75 23.39
N TYR A 41 -2.67 -30.65 22.76
CA TYR A 41 -1.90 -29.41 22.69
C TYR A 41 -1.63 -28.83 24.08
N THR A 42 -2.62 -28.86 24.97
CA THR A 42 -2.50 -28.33 26.34
C THR A 42 -1.48 -29.12 27.15
N LEU A 43 -1.55 -30.46 27.12
CA LEU A 43 -0.57 -31.33 27.79
C LEU A 43 0.85 -31.11 27.26
N ALA A 44 0.98 -30.94 25.95
CA ALA A 44 2.26 -30.67 25.32
C ALA A 44 2.81 -29.28 25.73
N ALA A 45 1.97 -28.24 25.76
CA ALA A 45 2.35 -26.90 26.18
C ALA A 45 2.74 -26.83 27.68
N GLN A 46 2.03 -27.56 28.55
CA GLN A 46 2.37 -27.68 29.96
C GLN A 46 3.76 -28.29 30.16
N ALA A 47 4.05 -29.42 29.50
CA ALA A 47 5.35 -30.07 29.55
C ALA A 47 6.51 -29.20 29.01
N GLN A 48 6.21 -28.25 28.12
CA GLN A 48 7.19 -27.26 27.68
C GLN A 48 7.41 -26.15 28.72
N SER A 49 6.35 -25.66 29.36
CA SER A 49 6.43 -24.58 30.36
C SER A 49 7.25 -24.97 31.60
N GLU A 50 7.29 -26.27 31.91
CA GLU A 50 8.11 -26.84 32.98
C GLU A 50 9.61 -26.92 32.61
N ASN A 51 9.94 -26.79 31.32
CA ASN A 51 11.32 -26.74 30.80
C ASN A 51 11.71 -25.32 30.40
N VAL A 52 12.03 -24.49 31.40
CA VAL A 52 12.40 -23.05 31.24
C VAL A 52 13.59 -22.82 30.28
N ALA A 53 14.45 -23.81 30.06
CA ALA A 53 15.57 -23.74 29.13
C ALA A 53 15.19 -23.91 27.64
N ALA A 54 13.98 -24.43 27.34
CA ALA A 54 13.52 -24.71 25.99
C ALA A 54 12.73 -23.54 25.38
N GLY A 55 13.36 -22.37 25.35
CA GLY A 55 12.82 -21.22 24.62
C GLY A 55 12.60 -21.59 23.14
N GLN A 56 11.38 -21.35 22.64
CA GLN A 56 10.96 -21.44 21.23
C GLN A 56 10.81 -22.83 20.57
N SER A 57 11.11 -23.96 21.19
CA SER A 57 10.93 -25.29 20.54
C SER A 57 9.53 -25.87 20.76
N LEU A 58 8.86 -26.35 19.72
CA LEU A 58 7.57 -27.06 19.86
C LEU A 58 7.70 -28.30 20.77
N PRO A 59 6.72 -28.57 21.65
CA PRO A 59 6.80 -29.68 22.61
C PRO A 59 6.76 -31.04 21.93
N LYS A 60 7.58 -31.98 22.42
CA LYS A 60 7.57 -33.35 21.91
C LYS A 60 6.33 -34.08 22.41
N ILE A 61 5.54 -34.61 21.48
CA ILE A 61 4.39 -35.45 21.83
C ILE A 61 4.92 -36.81 22.28
N THR A 62 4.37 -37.30 23.39
CA THR A 62 4.69 -38.62 23.96
C THR A 62 3.46 -39.52 23.87
N PRO A 63 3.63 -40.86 23.89
CA PRO A 63 2.51 -41.80 23.95
C PRO A 63 1.55 -41.50 25.11
N ARG A 64 2.10 -41.11 26.27
CA ARG A 64 1.34 -40.79 27.47
C ARG A 64 0.41 -39.59 27.26
N MET A 65 0.87 -38.55 26.58
CA MET A 65 0.04 -37.37 26.29
C MET A 65 -1.14 -37.72 25.36
N ILE A 66 -0.91 -38.63 24.39
CA ILE A 66 -1.97 -39.14 23.51
C ILE A 66 -3.02 -39.89 24.33
N ASP A 67 -2.59 -40.71 25.29
CA ASP A 67 -3.50 -41.47 26.16
C ASP A 67 -4.33 -40.59 27.09
N GLU A 68 -3.68 -39.60 27.71
CA GLU A 68 -4.34 -38.64 28.59
C GLU A 68 -5.35 -37.79 27.81
N ALA A 69 -4.97 -37.32 26.62
CA ALA A 69 -5.89 -36.60 25.73
C ALA A 69 -7.05 -37.49 25.25
N ALA A 70 -6.79 -38.76 24.94
CA ALA A 70 -7.81 -39.73 24.52
C ALA A 70 -8.82 -40.01 25.64
N ALA A 71 -8.33 -40.17 26.87
CA ALA A 71 -9.16 -40.34 28.05
C ALA A 71 -10.04 -39.12 28.32
N LEU A 72 -9.49 -37.90 28.19
CA LEU A 72 -10.25 -36.66 28.33
C LEU A 72 -11.31 -36.50 27.24
N ALA A 73 -11.01 -36.94 26.01
CA ALA A 73 -11.92 -36.90 24.88
C ALA A 73 -12.91 -38.07 24.82
N GLY A 74 -12.79 -39.05 25.71
CA GLY A 74 -13.66 -40.24 25.73
C GLY A 74 -13.45 -41.17 24.53
N ILE A 75 -12.27 -41.16 23.91
CA ILE A 75 -11.94 -41.99 22.75
C ILE A 75 -10.94 -43.09 23.13
N THR A 76 -11.04 -44.22 22.44
CA THR A 76 -10.08 -45.33 22.57
C THR A 76 -9.19 -45.36 21.33
N ILE A 77 -7.87 -45.39 21.52
CA ILE A 77 -6.88 -45.43 20.44
C ILE A 77 -6.10 -46.74 20.56
N ALA A 78 -6.11 -47.55 19.51
CA ALA A 78 -5.36 -48.81 19.49
C ALA A 78 -3.83 -48.56 19.50
N PRO A 79 -3.01 -49.50 19.99
CA PRO A 79 -1.56 -49.30 20.12
C PRO A 79 -0.84 -48.96 18.79
N ASP A 80 -1.24 -49.60 17.70
CA ASP A 80 -0.76 -49.35 16.34
C ASP A 80 -1.15 -47.95 15.85
N GLN A 81 -2.40 -47.55 16.07
CA GLN A 81 -2.90 -46.20 15.74
C GLN A 81 -2.20 -45.11 16.55
N ARG A 82 -1.89 -45.39 17.82
CA ARG A 82 -1.12 -44.49 18.69
C ARG A 82 0.29 -44.28 18.17
N GLN A 83 0.95 -45.36 17.74
CA GLN A 83 2.29 -45.28 17.17
C GLN A 83 2.30 -44.47 15.87
N MET A 84 1.36 -44.75 14.96
CA MET A 84 1.18 -43.96 13.73
C MET A 84 0.93 -42.47 14.02
N MET A 85 0.09 -42.17 15.02
CA MET A 85 -0.20 -40.80 15.43
C MET A 85 1.04 -40.11 16.03
N LEU A 86 1.79 -40.82 16.87
CA LEU A 86 3.02 -40.31 17.47
C LEU A 86 4.05 -39.95 16.41
N ASP A 87 4.24 -40.82 15.42
CA ASP A 87 5.19 -40.62 14.33
C ASP A 87 4.77 -39.43 13.47
N GLY A 88 3.51 -39.39 13.02
CA GLY A 88 2.98 -38.28 12.22
C GLY A 88 3.04 -36.94 12.95
N LEU A 89 2.63 -36.87 14.22
CA LEU A 89 2.67 -35.62 14.99
C LEU A 89 4.10 -35.11 15.23
N ASN A 90 5.04 -36.02 15.49
CA ASN A 90 6.43 -35.64 15.73
C ASN A 90 7.19 -35.31 14.43
N GLU A 91 6.84 -35.94 13.32
CA GLU A 91 7.33 -35.57 11.98
C GLU A 91 6.83 -34.17 11.59
N GLN A 92 5.54 -33.92 11.69
CA GLN A 92 4.95 -32.60 11.42
C GLN A 92 5.55 -31.52 12.34
N ARG A 93 5.78 -31.82 13.62
CA ARG A 93 6.49 -30.93 14.54
C ARG A 93 7.87 -30.54 14.01
N SER A 94 8.62 -31.52 13.53
CA SER A 94 9.96 -31.32 12.98
C SER A 94 9.91 -30.49 11.70
N GLY A 95 8.92 -30.75 10.84
CA GLY A 95 8.62 -29.93 9.66
C GLY A 95 8.30 -28.47 10.00
N TYR A 96 7.40 -28.22 10.96
CA TYR A 96 7.08 -26.86 11.41
C TYR A 96 8.28 -26.16 12.05
N ALA A 97 9.10 -26.88 12.83
CA ALA A 97 10.33 -26.33 13.40
C ALA A 97 11.34 -25.95 12.31
N ALA A 98 11.44 -26.75 11.23
CA ALA A 98 12.26 -26.42 10.07
C ALA A 98 11.71 -25.18 9.33
N ILE A 99 10.40 -25.11 9.08
CA ILE A 99 9.75 -23.95 8.44
C ILE A 99 9.95 -22.67 9.25
N ARG A 100 9.79 -22.71 10.58
CA ARG A 100 10.00 -21.55 11.46
C ARG A 100 11.45 -21.06 11.50
N LYS A 101 12.41 -21.92 11.17
CA LYS A 101 13.83 -21.56 11.04
C LYS A 101 14.17 -20.97 9.68
N LEU A 102 13.31 -21.13 8.67
CA LEU A 102 13.52 -20.49 7.37
C LEU A 102 13.39 -18.99 7.53
N SER A 103 14.49 -18.28 7.27
CA SER A 103 14.46 -16.85 7.06
C SER A 103 14.30 -16.61 5.56
N LEU A 104 13.19 -15.99 5.18
CA LEU A 104 12.99 -15.47 3.82
C LEU A 104 13.20 -13.95 3.89
N PRO A 105 14.31 -13.43 3.35
CA PRO A 105 14.51 -12.00 3.31
C PRO A 105 13.42 -11.30 2.47
N ASN A 106 13.17 -10.01 2.75
CA ASN A 106 12.12 -9.23 2.08
C ASN A 106 12.35 -9.02 0.58
N ASP A 107 13.54 -9.32 0.06
CA ASP A 107 13.91 -9.19 -1.34
C ASP A 107 13.63 -10.46 -2.16
N VAL A 108 13.23 -11.56 -1.52
CA VAL A 108 12.91 -12.82 -2.22
C VAL A 108 11.56 -12.66 -2.94
N PRO A 109 11.54 -12.75 -4.29
CA PRO A 109 10.31 -12.64 -5.05
C PRO A 109 9.44 -13.91 -4.90
N PRO A 110 8.12 -13.82 -5.17
CA PRO A 110 7.28 -15.01 -5.26
C PRO A 110 7.77 -15.96 -6.34
N ALA A 111 7.53 -17.26 -6.14
CA ALA A 111 7.87 -18.28 -7.14
C ALA A 111 7.05 -18.17 -8.44
N TYR A 112 5.94 -17.42 -8.44
CA TYR A 112 5.12 -17.17 -9.62
C TYR A 112 5.35 -15.75 -10.16
N ILE A 113 5.35 -15.61 -11.48
CA ILE A 113 5.45 -14.33 -12.18
C ILE A 113 4.07 -14.02 -12.77
N PHE A 114 3.51 -12.87 -12.40
CA PHE A 114 2.29 -12.37 -13.03
C PHE A 114 2.62 -11.54 -14.27
N ASP A 115 2.09 -11.94 -15.42
CA ASP A 115 2.16 -11.21 -16.67
C ASP A 115 0.75 -10.76 -17.09
N PRO A 116 0.45 -9.45 -17.10
CA PRO A 116 -0.85 -8.96 -17.52
C PRO A 116 -1.02 -8.87 -19.05
N LEU A 117 0.03 -9.15 -19.85
CA LEU A 117 -0.10 -9.07 -21.30
C LEU A 117 -0.93 -10.24 -21.84
N PRO A 118 -1.92 -9.96 -22.69
CA PRO A 118 -2.59 -11.01 -23.45
C PRO A 118 -1.59 -11.80 -24.31
N PRO A 119 -1.80 -13.11 -24.50
CA PRO A 119 -0.99 -13.91 -25.41
C PRO A 119 -0.90 -13.26 -26.80
N GLY A 120 0.34 -13.10 -27.31
CA GLY A 120 0.61 -12.50 -28.62
C GLY A 120 0.58 -10.97 -28.67
N ALA A 121 0.32 -10.28 -27.55
CA ALA A 121 0.40 -8.82 -27.51
C ALA A 121 1.86 -8.35 -27.61
N ALA A 122 2.14 -7.48 -28.59
CA ALA A 122 3.44 -6.83 -28.72
C ALA A 122 3.50 -5.57 -27.85
N VAL A 123 4.63 -5.36 -27.18
CA VAL A 123 4.94 -4.11 -26.48
C VAL A 123 5.89 -3.30 -27.34
N ASN A 124 5.58 -2.02 -27.55
CA ASN A 124 6.52 -1.14 -28.21
C ASN A 124 7.79 -0.98 -27.34
N THR A 125 8.94 -1.29 -27.90
CA THR A 125 10.26 -1.18 -27.25
C THR A 125 11.16 -0.13 -27.91
N GLU A 126 10.71 0.51 -28.98
CA GLU A 126 11.45 1.54 -29.69
C GLU A 126 11.48 2.85 -28.89
N LYS A 127 12.66 3.19 -28.38
CA LYS A 127 12.88 4.37 -27.53
C LYS A 127 13.38 5.52 -28.38
N HIS A 128 12.85 6.70 -28.10
CA HIS A 128 13.36 7.97 -28.61
C HIS A 128 13.74 8.87 -27.44
N GLU A 129 14.68 9.77 -27.68
CA GLU A 129 15.00 10.82 -26.71
C GLU A 129 13.73 11.64 -26.41
N PRO A 130 13.41 11.87 -25.12
CA PRO A 130 12.24 12.66 -24.76
C PRO A 130 12.41 14.11 -25.21
N VAL A 131 11.33 14.68 -25.76
CA VAL A 131 11.29 16.09 -26.15
C VAL A 131 10.56 16.86 -25.06
N TYR A 132 11.31 17.62 -24.26
CA TYR A 132 10.76 18.48 -23.20
C TYR A 132 10.42 19.88 -23.72
N SER A 133 9.51 20.57 -23.02
CA SER A 133 9.20 21.96 -23.31
C SER A 133 10.40 22.87 -23.04
N THR A 134 10.53 23.94 -23.84
CA THR A 134 11.58 24.95 -23.60
C THR A 134 11.15 25.84 -22.44
N THR A 135 11.96 25.87 -21.38
CA THR A 135 11.73 26.70 -20.20
C THR A 135 12.93 27.60 -19.96
N VAL A 136 12.69 28.91 -19.79
CA VAL A 136 13.69 29.88 -19.34
C VAL A 136 13.13 30.53 -18.08
N ALA A 137 13.61 30.10 -16.92
CA ALA A 137 13.10 30.55 -15.64
C ALA A 137 13.82 31.82 -15.17
N THR A 138 13.08 32.72 -14.53
CA THR A 138 13.65 33.89 -13.86
C THR A 138 13.81 33.59 -12.38
N MET A 139 14.97 33.94 -11.81
CA MET A 139 15.17 33.80 -10.37
C MET A 139 14.24 34.78 -9.64
N PRO A 140 13.35 34.31 -8.75
CA PRO A 140 12.50 35.20 -7.95
C PRO A 140 13.34 36.01 -6.96
N SER A 141 12.78 37.09 -6.43
CA SER A 141 13.42 37.89 -5.39
C SER A 141 13.52 37.13 -4.06
N ASN A 142 12.61 36.19 -3.81
CA ASN A 142 12.60 35.32 -2.64
C ASN A 142 12.80 33.85 -3.07
N LEU A 143 13.79 33.19 -2.49
CA LEU A 143 14.08 31.77 -2.75
C LEU A 143 12.88 30.86 -2.45
N GLU A 144 12.05 31.19 -1.46
CA GLU A 144 10.87 30.41 -1.08
C GLU A 144 9.83 30.32 -2.21
N ASP A 145 9.82 31.26 -3.16
CA ASP A 145 8.89 31.22 -4.30
C ASP A 145 9.21 30.04 -5.23
N LEU A 146 10.44 29.50 -5.18
CA LEU A 146 10.83 28.29 -5.91
C LEU A 146 10.20 27.01 -5.34
N ALA A 147 9.61 27.04 -4.14
CA ALA A 147 8.97 25.86 -3.53
C ALA A 147 7.94 25.20 -4.46
N PHE A 148 7.27 26.01 -5.28
CA PHE A 148 6.23 25.58 -6.22
C PHE A 148 6.69 25.55 -7.69
N ALA A 149 7.95 25.88 -7.99
CA ALA A 149 8.49 25.84 -9.34
C ALA A 149 8.53 24.40 -9.89
N THR A 150 8.21 24.25 -11.16
CA THR A 150 8.26 22.97 -11.89
C THR A 150 9.69 22.47 -12.03
N ILE A 151 9.86 21.17 -12.32
CA ILE A 151 11.18 20.58 -12.52
C ILE A 151 11.93 21.26 -13.69
N PRO A 152 11.31 21.55 -14.85
CA PRO A 152 11.97 22.32 -15.91
C PRO A 152 12.49 23.70 -15.46
N GLU A 153 11.74 24.42 -14.63
CA GLU A 153 12.15 25.73 -14.11
C GLU A 153 13.34 25.59 -13.15
N LEU A 154 13.27 24.65 -12.21
CA LEU A 154 14.36 24.36 -11.27
C LEU A 154 15.62 23.90 -12.00
N ALA A 155 15.48 22.98 -12.97
CA ALA A 155 16.57 22.48 -13.79
C ALA A 155 17.28 23.59 -14.55
N ASP A 156 16.52 24.52 -15.15
CA ASP A 156 17.11 25.66 -15.86
C ASP A 156 17.87 26.61 -14.93
N LEU A 157 17.32 26.92 -13.74
CA LEU A 157 18.00 27.76 -12.75
C LEU A 157 19.27 27.10 -12.20
N LEU A 158 19.23 25.80 -11.89
CA LEU A 158 20.38 25.04 -11.40
C LEU A 158 21.48 24.95 -12.46
N ARG A 159 21.12 24.55 -13.69
CA ARG A 159 22.07 24.43 -14.82
C ARG A 159 22.76 25.75 -15.13
N ARG A 160 22.03 26.87 -15.08
CA ARG A 160 22.59 28.23 -15.28
C ARG A 160 23.23 28.81 -14.00
N ARG A 161 23.24 28.05 -12.91
CA ARG A 161 23.80 28.44 -11.61
C ARG A 161 23.20 29.75 -11.08
N LYS A 162 21.89 29.95 -11.32
CA LYS A 162 21.10 31.05 -10.75
C LYS A 162 20.63 30.77 -9.32
N VAL A 163 20.55 29.49 -8.97
CA VAL A 163 20.38 28.98 -7.61
C VAL A 163 21.32 27.78 -7.47
N SER A 164 21.85 27.54 -6.27
CA SER A 164 22.60 26.31 -5.97
C SER A 164 21.65 25.20 -5.52
N SER A 165 22.02 23.95 -5.76
CA SER A 165 21.31 22.79 -5.22
C SER A 165 21.34 22.80 -3.69
N LEU A 166 22.43 23.26 -3.08
CA LEU A 166 22.53 23.40 -1.63
C LEU A 166 21.49 24.37 -1.06
N ASP A 167 21.39 25.58 -1.62
CA ASP A 167 20.42 26.59 -1.16
C ASP A 167 18.99 26.09 -1.35
N LEU A 168 18.72 25.47 -2.51
CA LEU A 168 17.40 24.90 -2.82
C LEU A 168 17.03 23.78 -1.85
N THR A 169 17.99 22.89 -1.54
CA THR A 169 17.81 21.78 -0.60
C THR A 169 17.56 22.28 0.82
N GLN A 170 18.34 23.27 1.28
CA GLN A 170 18.16 23.87 2.59
C GLN A 170 16.79 24.55 2.73
N MET A 171 16.33 25.24 1.69
CA MET A 171 14.99 25.82 1.65
C MET A 171 13.90 24.75 1.80
N TYR A 172 13.95 23.66 1.02
CA TYR A 172 12.95 22.59 1.15
C TYR A 172 12.99 21.87 2.50
N ILE A 173 14.17 21.64 3.09
CA ILE A 173 14.31 21.05 4.44
C ILE A 173 13.72 21.99 5.50
N ALA A 174 13.95 23.31 5.39
CA ALA A 174 13.35 24.29 6.29
C ALA A 174 11.82 24.27 6.19
N ARG A 175 11.28 24.14 4.98
CA ARG A 175 9.83 23.99 4.76
C ARG A 175 9.28 22.70 5.36
N LEU A 176 9.95 21.55 5.17
CA LEU A 176 9.57 20.28 5.80
C LEU A 176 9.44 20.45 7.32
N ARG A 177 10.46 21.02 7.98
CA ARG A 177 10.46 21.28 9.43
C ARG A 177 9.35 22.23 9.87
N LYS A 178 9.04 23.24 9.06
CA LYS A 178 8.01 24.25 9.36
C LYS A 178 6.61 23.67 9.27
N TYR A 179 6.31 22.88 8.24
CA TYR A 179 4.94 22.47 7.91
C TYR A 179 4.57 21.08 8.41
N ASP A 180 5.53 20.16 8.55
CA ASP A 180 5.28 18.79 8.98
C ASP A 180 4.59 18.67 10.35
N PRO A 181 4.90 19.46 11.40
CA PRO A 181 4.20 19.37 12.68
C PRO A 181 2.67 19.56 12.57
N SER A 182 2.21 20.28 11.55
CA SER A 182 0.79 20.52 11.29
C SER A 182 0.16 19.53 10.30
N LEU A 183 0.97 18.95 9.41
CA LEU A 183 0.50 18.14 8.27
C LEU A 183 0.84 16.64 8.36
N HIS A 184 1.84 16.26 9.16
CA HIS A 184 2.30 14.89 9.39
C HIS A 184 2.54 14.12 8.08
N PHE A 185 3.37 14.67 7.19
CA PHE A 185 3.69 14.12 5.87
C PHE A 185 5.10 13.53 5.76
N ALA A 186 5.96 13.71 6.75
CA ALA A 186 7.34 13.20 6.79
C ALA A 186 7.54 12.22 7.96
N ILE A 187 8.22 11.11 7.68
CA ILE A 187 8.66 10.15 8.69
C ILE A 187 10.12 10.42 9.07
N THR A 188 10.96 10.69 8.08
CA THR A 188 12.39 10.91 8.28
C THR A 188 12.86 11.99 7.33
N ILE A 189 13.54 13.01 7.86
CA ILE A 189 14.25 13.99 7.04
C ILE A 189 15.67 13.46 6.86
N THR A 190 16.12 13.31 5.61
CA THR A 190 17.41 12.71 5.25
C THR A 190 18.50 13.78 5.10
N GLU A 191 18.60 14.70 6.06
CA GLU A 191 19.37 15.95 5.93
C GLU A 191 20.84 15.73 5.58
N ASP A 192 21.54 14.84 6.28
CA ASP A 192 22.96 14.58 6.02
C ASP A 192 23.22 14.09 4.59
N ARG A 193 22.42 13.11 4.14
CA ARG A 193 22.45 12.60 2.75
C ARG A 193 22.08 13.71 1.77
N ALA A 194 21.04 14.48 2.05
CA ALA A 194 20.56 15.55 1.18
C ALA A 194 21.64 16.61 0.95
N LEU A 195 22.27 17.10 2.02
CA LEU A 195 23.30 18.13 1.94
C LEU A 195 24.57 17.60 1.25
N ALA A 196 24.89 16.31 1.39
CA ALA A 196 26.00 15.70 0.65
C ALA A 196 25.70 15.62 -0.86
N GLN A 197 24.52 15.11 -1.23
CA GLN A 197 24.07 15.02 -2.63
C GLN A 197 23.96 16.39 -3.30
N ALA A 198 23.45 17.40 -2.59
CA ALA A 198 23.31 18.75 -3.11
C ALA A 198 24.68 19.40 -3.42
N ARG A 199 25.66 19.25 -2.52
CA ARG A 199 27.03 19.74 -2.76
C ARG A 199 27.71 19.03 -3.92
N GLU A 200 27.46 17.73 -4.08
CA GLU A 200 27.92 16.97 -5.25
C GLU A 200 27.30 17.50 -6.54
N ALA A 201 25.99 17.74 -6.56
CA ALA A 201 25.30 18.30 -7.72
C ALA A 201 25.89 19.66 -8.10
N ASP A 202 26.10 20.56 -7.14
CA ASP A 202 26.71 21.88 -7.39
C ASP A 202 28.13 21.77 -7.95
N ARG A 203 28.96 20.89 -7.38
CA ARG A 203 30.33 20.65 -7.87
C ARG A 203 30.32 20.12 -9.31
N ASP A 204 29.45 19.17 -9.60
CA ASP A 204 29.37 18.55 -10.92
C ASP A 204 28.85 19.54 -11.97
N ILE A 205 27.82 20.33 -11.64
CA ILE A 205 27.31 21.41 -12.50
C ILE A 205 28.42 22.44 -12.77
N ALA A 206 29.16 22.86 -11.74
CA ALA A 206 30.27 23.79 -11.89
C ALA A 206 31.41 23.24 -12.75
N ALA A 207 31.62 21.92 -12.74
CA ALA A 207 32.59 21.21 -13.57
C ALA A 207 32.07 20.88 -14.99
N GLY A 208 30.86 21.33 -15.37
CA GLY A 208 30.25 21.06 -16.68
C GLY A 208 29.70 19.63 -16.84
N LYS A 209 29.60 18.85 -15.76
CA LYS A 209 29.07 17.48 -15.74
C LYS A 209 27.57 17.46 -15.46
N TYR A 210 26.80 18.09 -16.35
CA TYR A 210 25.35 18.14 -16.22
C TYR A 210 24.71 16.80 -16.65
N ARG A 211 24.08 16.09 -15.73
CA ARG A 211 23.48 14.76 -15.89
C ARG A 211 22.05 14.81 -16.44
N GLY A 212 21.37 15.95 -16.32
CA GLY A 212 20.01 16.14 -16.81
C GLY A 212 19.10 16.88 -15.84
N PRO A 213 17.79 16.97 -16.14
CA PRO A 213 16.85 17.86 -15.45
C PRO A 213 16.60 17.58 -13.96
N LEU A 214 16.98 16.40 -13.46
CA LEU A 214 16.82 16.05 -12.04
C LEU A 214 18.05 16.37 -11.19
N GLN A 215 19.19 16.71 -11.80
CA GLN A 215 20.42 16.94 -11.06
C GLN A 215 20.27 18.15 -10.13
N GLY A 216 20.40 17.89 -8.82
CA GLY A 216 20.27 18.89 -7.77
C GLY A 216 18.83 19.18 -7.32
N VAL A 217 17.82 18.48 -7.86
CA VAL A 217 16.40 18.70 -7.55
C VAL A 217 15.98 17.90 -6.29
N PRO A 218 15.42 18.56 -5.25
CA PRO A 218 15.02 17.88 -4.00
C PRO A 218 13.74 17.05 -4.12
N TRP A 219 13.74 15.82 -3.60
CA TRP A 219 12.61 14.89 -3.72
C TRP A 219 12.32 14.06 -2.46
N GLY A 220 11.09 13.53 -2.39
CA GLY A 220 10.61 12.69 -1.29
C GLY A 220 10.34 11.23 -1.69
N ALA A 221 10.82 10.28 -0.90
CA ALA A 221 10.58 8.86 -1.09
C ALA A 221 9.44 8.38 -0.18
N LYS A 222 8.39 7.75 -0.70
CA LYS A 222 7.43 7.03 0.16
C LYS A 222 8.17 6.04 1.06
N ASP A 223 7.74 5.92 2.31
CA ASP A 223 8.46 5.17 3.34
C ASP A 223 8.56 3.65 3.11
N LEU A 224 7.88 3.12 2.08
CA LEU A 224 8.04 1.74 1.64
C LEU A 224 9.25 1.47 0.74
N LEU A 225 9.92 2.51 0.24
CA LEU A 225 11.13 2.36 -0.56
C LEU A 225 12.31 2.14 0.38
N ALA A 226 13.06 1.05 0.25
CA ALA A 226 14.28 0.87 1.01
C ALA A 226 15.29 1.97 0.66
N VAL A 227 15.89 2.55 1.70
CA VAL A 227 16.93 3.58 1.58
C VAL A 227 18.04 3.21 2.55
N LYS A 228 19.21 2.84 2.04
CA LYS A 228 20.33 2.40 2.87
C LYS A 228 20.74 3.51 3.84
N GLY A 229 20.97 3.13 5.10
CA GLY A 229 21.33 4.06 6.17
C GLY A 229 20.15 4.83 6.79
N TYR A 230 18.92 4.66 6.29
CA TYR A 230 17.72 5.28 6.86
C TYR A 230 16.65 4.23 7.18
N PRO A 231 15.81 4.45 8.21
CA PRO A 231 14.69 3.57 8.51
C PRO A 231 13.72 3.45 7.31
N THR A 232 13.15 2.25 7.16
CA THR A 232 12.11 1.96 6.17
C THR A 232 10.99 1.24 6.91
N THR A 233 10.03 2.02 7.41
CA THR A 233 9.12 1.61 8.48
C THR A 233 7.74 1.19 8.02
N TRP A 234 7.45 1.38 6.73
CA TRP A 234 6.18 1.05 6.09
C TRP A 234 4.97 1.75 6.72
N GLY A 235 5.22 2.85 7.44
CA GLY A 235 4.21 3.58 8.23
C GLY A 235 3.53 2.75 9.33
N ALA A 236 4.06 1.58 9.70
CA ALA A 236 3.41 0.63 10.59
C ALA A 236 4.17 0.46 11.92
N GLY A 237 3.45 0.49 13.05
CA GLY A 237 4.07 0.53 14.38
C GLY A 237 4.97 -0.67 14.71
N GLY A 238 4.65 -1.87 14.19
CA GLY A 238 5.51 -3.06 14.35
C GLY A 238 6.86 -2.97 13.62
N PHE A 239 7.01 -2.01 12.71
CA PHE A 239 8.18 -1.83 11.85
C PHE A 239 8.86 -0.47 12.03
N GLU A 240 8.52 0.29 13.08
CA GLU A 240 9.07 1.64 13.33
C GLU A 240 10.60 1.68 13.39
N LYS A 241 11.23 0.59 13.86
CA LYS A 241 12.69 0.46 13.95
C LYS A 241 13.31 -0.33 12.80
N GLN A 242 12.53 -0.71 11.79
CA GLN A 242 13.01 -1.50 10.67
C GLN A 242 14.03 -0.70 9.85
N THR A 243 15.15 -1.35 9.58
CA THR A 243 16.17 -0.89 8.64
C THR A 243 16.38 -1.97 7.59
N ILE A 244 16.64 -1.55 6.36
CA ILE A 244 16.92 -2.44 5.23
C ILE A 244 18.25 -1.99 4.65
N ASP A 245 19.25 -2.87 4.62
CA ASP A 245 20.59 -2.53 4.12
C ASP A 245 20.68 -2.60 2.59
N ALA A 246 19.76 -1.91 1.92
CA ALA A 246 19.70 -1.81 0.47
C ALA A 246 18.97 -0.53 0.06
N ASP A 247 19.29 -0.01 -1.12
CA ASP A 247 18.47 0.99 -1.79
C ASP A 247 17.48 0.30 -2.74
N ALA A 248 16.26 0.84 -2.83
CA ALA A 248 15.33 0.45 -3.88
C ALA A 248 15.86 0.88 -5.25
N THR A 249 15.58 0.13 -6.32
CA THR A 249 16.05 0.48 -7.68
C THR A 249 15.67 1.91 -8.10
N VAL A 250 14.48 2.38 -7.69
CA VAL A 250 14.05 3.76 -7.96
C VAL A 250 14.93 4.80 -7.24
N VAL A 251 15.38 4.51 -6.02
CA VAL A 251 16.30 5.37 -5.27
C VAL A 251 17.65 5.42 -5.99
N GLU A 252 18.21 4.25 -6.35
CA GLU A 252 19.48 4.15 -7.09
C GLU A 252 19.43 4.94 -8.41
N ARG A 253 18.33 4.83 -9.16
CA ARG A 253 18.14 5.55 -10.44
C ARG A 253 18.05 7.06 -10.25
N LEU A 254 17.37 7.51 -9.20
CA LEU A 254 17.25 8.95 -8.90
C LEU A 254 18.58 9.52 -8.39
N ASP A 255 19.35 8.76 -7.61
CA ASP A 255 20.71 9.14 -7.22
C ASP A 255 21.63 9.25 -8.46
N ALA A 256 21.54 8.30 -9.39
CA ALA A 256 22.31 8.34 -10.64
C ALA A 256 21.96 9.58 -11.50
N ALA A 257 20.68 9.96 -11.54
CA ALA A 257 20.20 11.18 -12.17
C ALA A 257 20.62 12.48 -11.42
N GLY A 258 21.19 12.35 -10.22
CA GLY A 258 21.66 13.44 -9.38
C GLY A 258 20.56 14.12 -8.56
N ALA A 259 19.39 13.51 -8.41
CA ALA A 259 18.31 14.03 -7.57
C ALA A 259 18.70 13.94 -6.08
N VAL A 260 18.20 14.89 -5.28
CA VAL A 260 18.58 15.02 -3.86
C VAL A 260 17.45 14.48 -2.97
N LEU A 261 17.65 13.32 -2.34
CA LEU A 261 16.65 12.75 -1.43
C LEU A 261 16.64 13.53 -0.12
N ILE A 262 15.52 14.22 0.18
CA ILE A 262 15.41 15.07 1.38
C ILE A 262 14.49 14.49 2.47
N ALA A 263 13.60 13.56 2.13
CA ALA A 263 12.71 12.96 3.10
C ALA A 263 12.17 11.59 2.69
N LYS A 264 11.94 10.75 3.71
CA LYS A 264 11.00 9.64 3.69
C LYS A 264 9.61 10.18 4.04
N THR A 265 8.69 10.19 3.07
CA THR A 265 7.33 10.71 3.26
C THR A 265 6.41 9.65 3.85
N THR A 266 5.45 10.08 4.66
CA THR A 266 4.47 9.18 5.29
C THR A 266 3.62 8.43 4.27
N MET A 267 3.11 7.31 4.74
CA MET A 267 2.18 6.47 4.01
C MET A 267 1.15 5.89 4.95
N GLY A 268 -0.04 5.56 4.44
CA GLY A 268 -0.95 4.69 5.19
C GLY A 268 -0.24 3.40 5.58
N ALA A 269 -0.37 2.96 6.84
CA ALA A 269 0.32 1.79 7.37
C ALA A 269 0.12 0.58 6.44
N LEU A 270 1.23 -0.07 6.05
CA LEU A 270 1.22 -1.18 5.10
C LEU A 270 0.46 -0.86 3.79
N ALA A 271 0.60 0.38 3.33
CA ALA A 271 0.00 0.92 2.12
C ALA A 271 -1.54 0.97 2.15
N MET A 272 -2.15 1.18 3.32
CA MET A 272 -3.61 1.34 3.48
C MET A 272 -4.01 2.71 4.09
N GLY A 273 -4.77 3.50 3.34
CA GLY A 273 -5.36 4.76 3.84
C GLY A 273 -4.33 5.86 4.11
N ASP A 274 -4.63 6.76 5.06
CA ASP A 274 -3.84 7.97 5.35
C ASP A 274 -3.32 8.05 6.80
N LYS A 275 -3.41 6.93 7.53
CA LYS A 275 -2.98 6.80 8.93
C LYS A 275 -1.74 5.92 9.03
N TRP A 276 -0.78 6.37 9.83
CA TRP A 276 0.48 5.70 10.15
C TRP A 276 0.71 5.74 11.66
N TYR A 277 1.78 5.12 12.17
CA TYR A 277 2.03 5.11 13.62
C TYR A 277 2.18 6.53 14.22
N GLY A 278 2.66 7.50 13.44
CA GLY A 278 2.77 8.91 13.85
C GLY A 278 1.48 9.73 13.71
N GLY A 279 0.34 9.12 13.36
CA GLY A 279 -0.96 9.79 13.28
C GLY A 279 -1.56 9.78 11.88
N ARG A 280 -2.28 10.84 11.52
CA ARG A 280 -2.94 10.97 10.21
C ARG A 280 -2.26 12.06 9.40
N THR A 281 -1.86 11.75 8.17
CA THR A 281 -1.38 12.77 7.23
C THR A 281 -2.54 13.64 6.78
N ARG A 282 -2.42 14.93 7.07
CA ARG A 282 -3.47 15.94 6.85
C ARG A 282 -3.32 16.62 5.51
N ASN A 283 -4.46 17.01 4.96
CA ASN A 283 -4.54 17.65 3.66
C ASN A 283 -4.05 19.11 3.75
N PRO A 284 -3.09 19.55 2.92
CA PRO A 284 -2.60 20.94 2.92
C PRO A 284 -3.69 21.99 2.65
N TRP A 285 -4.74 21.65 1.92
CA TRP A 285 -5.86 22.55 1.62
C TRP A 285 -6.90 22.62 2.75
N ASN A 286 -6.95 21.62 3.62
CA ASN A 286 -7.82 21.61 4.80
C ASN A 286 -7.30 20.61 5.84
N GLN A 287 -6.62 21.13 6.87
CA GLN A 287 -5.94 20.33 7.89
C GLN A 287 -6.88 19.50 8.79
N THR A 288 -8.19 19.79 8.78
CA THR A 288 -9.20 18.96 9.49
C THR A 288 -9.47 17.64 8.76
N GLN A 289 -9.00 17.53 7.51
CA GLN A 289 -9.19 16.37 6.66
C GLN A 289 -7.86 15.68 6.38
N GLY A 290 -7.91 14.40 6.02
CA GLY A 290 -6.72 13.66 5.58
C GLY A 290 -6.47 13.73 4.09
N SER A 291 -5.25 13.36 3.73
CA SER A 291 -4.69 13.42 2.38
C SER A 291 -5.09 12.26 1.48
N SER A 292 -5.96 11.35 1.94
CA SER A 292 -6.17 10.03 1.31
C SER A 292 -4.84 9.26 1.26
N GLY A 293 -4.77 8.16 0.52
CA GLY A 293 -3.52 7.46 0.41
C GLY A 293 -3.60 6.20 -0.46
N SER A 294 -2.62 5.31 -0.37
CA SER A 294 -1.61 5.28 0.70
C SER A 294 -0.38 6.15 0.55
N SER A 295 -0.13 6.79 -0.60
CA SER A 295 0.99 7.75 -0.75
C SER A 295 0.65 9.12 -0.15
N ALA A 296 0.18 9.12 1.10
CA ALA A 296 -0.43 10.27 1.76
C ALA A 296 0.57 11.42 1.93
N GLY A 297 1.76 11.14 2.45
CA GLY A 297 2.83 12.12 2.63
C GLY A 297 3.41 12.59 1.31
N SER A 298 3.56 11.68 0.35
CA SER A 298 4.05 12.01 -1.00
C SER A 298 3.14 13.05 -1.69
N GLY A 299 1.82 12.88 -1.60
CA GLY A 299 0.85 13.86 -2.10
C GLY A 299 0.84 15.16 -1.29
N ALA A 300 0.78 15.06 0.04
CA ALA A 300 0.69 16.23 0.91
C ALA A 300 1.95 17.12 0.86
N ALA A 301 3.14 16.53 0.91
CA ALA A 301 4.41 17.26 0.85
C ALA A 301 4.61 17.93 -0.51
N THR A 302 4.24 17.26 -1.60
CA THR A 302 4.32 17.84 -2.96
C THR A 302 3.36 19.04 -3.10
N ALA A 303 2.11 18.88 -2.67
CA ALA A 303 1.11 19.95 -2.70
C ALA A 303 1.49 21.15 -1.81
N ALA A 304 2.13 20.91 -0.66
CA ALA A 304 2.59 21.96 0.23
C ALA A 304 3.92 22.62 -0.22
N GLY A 305 4.49 22.21 -1.36
CA GLY A 305 5.78 22.70 -1.83
C GLY A 305 6.92 22.36 -0.86
N CYS A 306 6.86 21.22 -0.17
CA CYS A 306 7.88 20.75 0.78
C CYS A 306 8.83 19.71 0.17
N VAL A 307 8.53 19.25 -1.04
CA VAL A 307 9.41 18.51 -1.95
C VAL A 307 9.14 19.02 -3.37
N ALA A 308 10.12 18.94 -4.28
CA ALA A 308 9.87 19.31 -5.67
C ALA A 308 9.05 18.24 -6.41
N PHE A 309 9.30 16.97 -6.07
CA PHE A 309 8.47 15.83 -6.45
C PHE A 309 8.60 14.71 -5.41
N ALA A 310 7.74 13.72 -5.51
CA ALA A 310 7.84 12.51 -4.71
C ALA A 310 7.62 11.25 -5.54
N ILE A 311 8.12 10.12 -5.04
CA ILE A 311 7.75 8.80 -5.54
C ILE A 311 6.72 8.18 -4.59
N GLY A 312 5.58 7.79 -5.14
CA GLY A 312 4.54 7.03 -4.46
C GLY A 312 4.48 5.57 -4.93
N SER A 313 3.54 4.83 -4.36
CA SER A 313 3.15 3.50 -4.85
C SER A 313 1.64 3.39 -5.02
N GLU A 314 1.22 2.59 -5.99
CA GLU A 314 -0.19 2.29 -6.25
C GLU A 314 -0.44 0.80 -6.48
N THR A 315 -1.20 0.22 -5.55
CA THR A 315 -1.90 -1.06 -5.72
C THR A 315 -3.25 -0.81 -6.38
N LEU A 316 -4.07 0.02 -5.72
CA LEU A 316 -5.38 0.48 -6.17
C LEU A 316 -5.58 1.90 -5.65
N GLY A 317 -5.43 2.90 -6.52
CA GLY A 317 -5.67 4.30 -6.17
C GLY A 317 -4.59 4.99 -5.31
N SER A 318 -3.54 4.30 -4.86
CA SER A 318 -2.60 4.88 -3.87
C SER A 318 -1.62 5.94 -4.39
N ILE A 319 -1.57 6.24 -5.69
CA ILE A 319 -0.96 7.44 -6.28
C ILE A 319 -2.07 8.43 -6.69
N SER A 320 -3.05 7.96 -7.47
CA SER A 320 -4.11 8.79 -8.03
C SER A 320 -5.03 9.41 -6.97
N SER A 321 -5.41 8.67 -5.94
CA SER A 321 -6.28 9.16 -4.86
C SER A 321 -5.65 10.29 -4.04
N PRO A 322 -4.42 10.16 -3.49
CA PRO A 322 -3.78 11.28 -2.80
C PRO A 322 -3.46 12.45 -3.74
N SER A 323 -3.14 12.20 -5.01
CA SER A 323 -2.96 13.28 -6.01
C SER A 323 -4.25 14.08 -6.23
N THR A 324 -5.38 13.41 -6.49
CA THR A 324 -6.69 14.07 -6.61
C THR A 324 -7.07 14.79 -5.32
N ARG A 325 -6.79 14.19 -4.17
CA ARG A 325 -7.14 14.73 -2.86
C ARG A 325 -6.34 15.97 -2.48
N CYS A 326 -5.05 16.00 -2.84
CA CYS A 326 -4.12 17.08 -2.50
C CYS A 326 -3.87 18.05 -3.66
N GLY A 327 -4.49 17.85 -4.83
CA GLY A 327 -4.29 18.72 -6.00
C GLY A 327 -2.90 18.60 -6.64
N CYS A 328 -2.33 17.38 -6.68
CA CYS A 328 -1.08 17.09 -7.37
C CYS A 328 -1.34 16.44 -8.74
N THR A 329 -0.32 16.42 -9.59
CA THR A 329 -0.27 15.56 -10.78
C THR A 329 0.37 14.23 -10.40
N GLY A 330 -0.36 13.12 -10.50
CA GLY A 330 0.17 11.77 -10.23
C GLY A 330 0.16 10.90 -11.47
N LEU A 331 1.28 10.24 -11.76
CA LEU A 331 1.35 9.26 -12.85
C LEU A 331 1.42 7.85 -12.27
N ARG A 332 0.33 7.10 -12.47
CA ARG A 332 0.29 5.66 -12.20
C ARG A 332 0.69 4.92 -13.48
N PRO A 333 1.90 4.35 -13.58
CA PRO A 333 2.37 3.76 -14.83
C PRO A 333 1.69 2.41 -15.11
N THR A 334 1.95 1.88 -16.31
CA THR A 334 1.65 0.50 -16.66
C THR A 334 2.31 -0.45 -15.66
N PHE A 335 1.66 -1.58 -15.34
CA PHE A 335 2.30 -2.61 -14.52
C PHE A 335 3.58 -3.11 -15.19
N GLY A 336 4.67 -3.22 -14.44
CA GLY A 336 5.98 -3.63 -14.97
C GLY A 336 6.78 -2.54 -15.67
N PHE A 337 6.31 -1.27 -15.73
CA PHE A 337 7.13 -0.17 -16.28
C PHE A 337 8.26 0.27 -15.34
N VAL A 338 8.00 0.27 -14.04
CA VAL A 338 8.97 0.63 -13.00
C VAL A 338 9.21 -0.61 -12.15
N PRO A 339 10.47 -1.01 -11.93
CA PRO A 339 10.80 -2.15 -11.07
C PRO A 339 10.46 -1.81 -9.62
N ARG A 340 10.01 -2.83 -8.87
CA ARG A 340 9.60 -2.70 -7.47
C ARG A 340 10.63 -3.26 -6.50
N THR A 341 11.81 -3.63 -7.00
CA THR A 341 12.91 -4.12 -6.18
C THR A 341 13.26 -3.13 -5.07
N GLY A 342 13.31 -3.64 -3.83
CA GLY A 342 13.54 -2.85 -2.63
C GLY A 342 12.34 -2.01 -2.18
N ALA A 343 11.16 -2.16 -2.78
CA ALA A 343 9.92 -1.60 -2.26
C ALA A 343 9.12 -2.66 -1.49
N MET A 344 8.43 -2.26 -0.42
CA MET A 344 7.46 -3.14 0.24
C MET A 344 6.36 -3.56 -0.75
N ALA A 345 6.16 -4.86 -0.93
CA ALA A 345 5.03 -5.39 -1.67
C ALA A 345 3.78 -5.42 -0.79
N LEU A 346 2.69 -4.81 -1.25
CA LEU A 346 1.33 -5.06 -0.76
C LEU A 346 0.65 -6.13 -1.63
N SER A 347 0.83 -6.06 -2.96
CA SER A 347 0.33 -7.04 -3.92
C SER A 347 1.24 -7.12 -5.14
N TRP A 348 1.89 -8.27 -5.28
CA TRP A 348 2.82 -8.58 -6.37
C TRP A 348 2.22 -8.48 -7.77
N THR A 349 0.90 -8.57 -7.90
CA THR A 349 0.19 -8.51 -9.19
C THR A 349 -0.39 -7.12 -9.51
N MET A 350 -0.31 -6.18 -8.56
CA MET A 350 -0.98 -4.88 -8.67
C MET A 350 -0.06 -3.70 -8.40
N ASP A 351 0.97 -3.86 -7.58
CA ASP A 351 1.80 -2.73 -7.16
C ASP A 351 2.54 -2.09 -8.33
N LYS A 352 2.58 -0.76 -8.31
CA LYS A 352 3.28 0.10 -9.26
C LYS A 352 3.96 1.23 -8.48
N LEU A 353 5.17 1.60 -8.85
CA LEU A 353 5.82 2.82 -8.36
C LEU A 353 5.64 3.92 -9.39
N GLY A 354 5.42 5.17 -8.96
CA GLY A 354 5.23 6.26 -9.90
C GLY A 354 5.36 7.64 -9.26
N PRO A 355 5.59 8.68 -10.07
CA PRO A 355 5.81 10.03 -9.57
C PRO A 355 4.51 10.73 -9.17
N ILE A 356 4.64 11.58 -8.16
CA ILE A 356 3.68 12.61 -7.76
C ILE A 356 4.41 13.95 -7.84
N CYS A 357 3.94 14.82 -8.72
CA CYS A 357 4.57 16.10 -9.04
C CYS A 357 3.51 17.21 -9.08
N ARG A 358 3.93 18.42 -9.50
CA ARG A 358 2.99 19.55 -9.68
C ARG A 358 2.56 19.72 -11.13
N ALA A 359 3.42 19.39 -12.09
CA ALA A 359 3.12 19.45 -13.52
C ALA A 359 3.16 18.08 -14.21
N VAL A 360 2.53 17.99 -15.39
CA VAL A 360 2.55 16.78 -16.23
C VAL A 360 3.96 16.47 -16.73
N GLU A 361 4.70 17.49 -17.15
CA GLU A 361 6.07 17.30 -17.64
C GLU A 361 7.04 16.90 -16.52
N ASP A 362 6.83 17.36 -15.28
CA ASP A 362 7.58 16.87 -14.11
C ASP A 362 7.45 15.34 -13.99
N CYS A 363 6.23 14.81 -14.10
CA CYS A 363 5.99 13.36 -14.07
C CYS A 363 6.72 12.66 -15.21
N ALA A 364 6.75 13.23 -16.41
CA ALA A 364 7.46 12.64 -17.55
C ALA A 364 8.98 12.61 -17.32
N ILE A 365 9.58 13.68 -16.80
CA ILE A 365 11.01 13.75 -16.46
C ILE A 365 11.35 12.68 -15.41
N VAL A 366 10.59 12.60 -14.33
CA VAL A 366 10.83 11.60 -13.27
C VAL A 366 10.63 10.19 -13.80
N MET A 367 9.59 9.96 -14.60
CA MET A 367 9.31 8.67 -15.23
C MET A 367 10.48 8.20 -16.11
N THR A 368 11.04 9.08 -16.93
CA THR A 368 12.22 8.80 -17.78
C THR A 368 13.41 8.30 -16.97
N ALA A 369 13.63 8.85 -15.76
CA ALA A 369 14.74 8.41 -14.92
C ALA A 369 14.51 7.03 -14.28
N ILE A 370 13.26 6.64 -14.00
CA ILE A 370 12.96 5.48 -13.15
C ILE A 370 12.46 4.25 -13.90
N TYR A 371 12.09 4.33 -15.17
CA TYR A 371 11.48 3.22 -15.92
C TYR A 371 12.47 2.20 -16.48
N GLY A 372 11.96 1.02 -16.81
CA GLY A 372 12.71 -0.05 -17.49
C GLY A 372 13.18 -1.16 -16.55
N PRO A 373 13.57 -2.33 -17.11
CA PRO A 373 13.95 -3.50 -16.32
C PRO A 373 15.22 -3.24 -15.51
N ASP A 374 15.35 -3.91 -14.37
CA ASP A 374 16.52 -3.83 -13.49
C ASP A 374 17.26 -5.17 -13.31
N GLY A 375 16.78 -6.22 -14.01
CA GLY A 375 17.32 -7.57 -13.89
C GLY A 375 16.96 -8.30 -12.59
N LYS A 376 16.15 -7.70 -11.71
CA LYS A 376 15.78 -8.25 -10.39
C LYS A 376 14.26 -8.45 -10.28
N ASP A 377 13.46 -7.44 -10.61
CA ASP A 377 11.99 -7.57 -10.67
C ASP A 377 11.58 -8.22 -12.00
N LEU A 378 11.19 -9.50 -11.93
CA LEU A 378 10.82 -10.29 -13.11
C LEU A 378 9.53 -9.78 -13.81
N ALA A 379 8.74 -8.94 -13.14
CA ALA A 379 7.60 -8.29 -13.77
C ALA A 379 8.00 -7.00 -14.50
N ALA A 380 9.19 -6.44 -14.24
CA ALA A 380 9.68 -5.25 -14.90
C ALA A 380 10.07 -5.57 -16.34
N ARG A 381 9.58 -4.77 -17.30
CA ARG A 381 9.70 -5.05 -18.72
C ARG A 381 10.31 -3.90 -19.47
N ASN A 382 10.99 -4.22 -20.56
CA ASN A 382 11.41 -3.20 -21.51
C ASN A 382 10.18 -2.72 -22.29
N ALA A 383 10.00 -1.41 -22.33
CA ALA A 383 8.95 -0.75 -23.07
C ALA A 383 9.36 0.69 -23.38
N ALA A 384 8.77 1.29 -24.40
CA ALA A 384 9.02 2.66 -24.79
C ALA A 384 8.22 3.65 -23.92
N PHE A 385 8.88 4.74 -23.50
CA PHE A 385 8.24 5.91 -22.91
C PHE A 385 8.75 7.17 -23.63
N ASN A 386 8.10 7.50 -24.75
CA ASN A 386 8.56 8.55 -25.67
C ASN A 386 7.78 9.84 -25.43
N TRP A 387 8.10 10.57 -24.35
CA TRP A 387 7.48 11.87 -24.05
C TRP A 387 7.80 12.90 -25.15
N ASN A 388 6.79 13.62 -25.61
CA ASN A 388 6.96 14.71 -26.56
C ASN A 388 6.01 15.88 -26.21
N ALA A 389 6.58 16.95 -25.67
CA ALA A 389 5.85 18.17 -25.33
C ALA A 389 5.26 18.89 -26.56
N ASN A 390 5.75 18.59 -27.77
CA ASN A 390 5.27 19.14 -29.03
C ASN A 390 4.23 18.24 -29.73
N LEU A 391 3.73 17.21 -29.05
CA LEU A 391 2.67 16.36 -29.60
C LEU A 391 1.45 17.22 -30.00
N ASP A 392 1.01 17.10 -31.25
CA ASP A 392 -0.25 17.71 -31.67
C ASP A 392 -1.41 17.00 -30.96
N TRP A 393 -1.89 17.57 -29.87
CA TRP A 393 -2.99 17.02 -29.08
C TRP A 393 -4.29 16.86 -29.89
N LYS A 394 -4.46 17.52 -31.04
CA LYS A 394 -5.63 17.35 -31.92
C LYS A 394 -5.64 15.98 -32.59
N SER A 395 -4.47 15.34 -32.73
CA SER A 395 -4.37 13.96 -33.21
C SER A 395 -4.97 12.92 -32.23
N LEU A 396 -5.17 13.29 -30.97
CA LEU A 396 -5.68 12.39 -29.95
C LEU A 396 -7.16 12.08 -30.15
N ARG A 397 -7.50 10.81 -29.89
CA ARG A 397 -8.88 10.32 -29.79
C ARG A 397 -9.15 9.94 -28.35
N VAL A 398 -10.06 10.66 -27.70
CA VAL A 398 -10.35 10.45 -26.28
C VAL A 398 -11.73 9.82 -26.12
N GLY A 399 -11.76 8.57 -25.64
CA GLY A 399 -12.99 7.92 -25.21
C GLY A 399 -13.42 8.41 -23.84
N TYR A 400 -14.70 8.74 -23.66
CA TYR A 400 -15.28 9.02 -22.33
C TYR A 400 -16.52 8.16 -22.11
N ILE A 401 -16.67 7.61 -20.90
CA ILE A 401 -17.81 6.79 -20.53
C ILE A 401 -19.00 7.72 -20.26
N ALA A 402 -19.96 7.81 -21.18
CA ALA A 402 -20.99 8.85 -21.10
C ALA A 402 -21.82 8.80 -19.81
N SER A 403 -22.12 7.60 -19.31
CA SER A 403 -22.86 7.41 -18.05
C SER A 403 -22.19 8.05 -16.84
N GLU A 404 -20.86 8.14 -16.81
CA GLU A 404 -20.10 8.79 -15.72
C GLU A 404 -20.23 10.33 -15.72
N PHE A 405 -20.74 10.93 -16.79
CA PHE A 405 -20.97 12.38 -16.92
C PHE A 405 -22.46 12.74 -16.89
N GLU A 406 -23.34 11.75 -17.04
CA GLU A 406 -24.77 11.90 -16.87
C GLU A 406 -25.13 12.08 -15.39
N PRO A 407 -26.19 12.85 -15.08
CA PRO A 407 -26.72 12.87 -13.72
C PRO A 407 -27.10 11.44 -13.29
N ASP A 408 -26.90 11.10 -12.02
CA ASP A 408 -27.25 9.78 -11.49
C ASP A 408 -28.72 9.47 -11.83
N LYS A 409 -28.94 8.55 -12.76
CA LYS A 409 -30.24 7.97 -13.07
C LYS A 409 -30.57 6.91 -12.01
N SER A 410 -30.69 7.32 -10.74
CA SER A 410 -31.29 6.43 -9.75
C SER A 410 -32.81 6.54 -9.84
N PRO A 411 -33.56 5.41 -9.86
CA PRO A 411 -35.00 5.46 -9.75
C PRO A 411 -35.39 6.26 -8.51
N ALA A 412 -36.42 7.09 -8.61
CA ALA A 412 -37.10 7.69 -7.46
C ALA A 412 -37.87 6.64 -6.62
N GLU A 413 -37.58 5.35 -6.81
CA GLU A 413 -38.30 4.25 -6.21
C GLU A 413 -37.35 3.46 -5.32
N THR A 414 -37.36 3.85 -4.05
CA THR A 414 -37.12 2.93 -2.95
C THR A 414 -37.87 1.63 -3.25
N GLU A 415 -37.14 0.53 -3.52
CA GLU A 415 -37.58 -0.76 -3.00
C GLU A 415 -38.02 -0.49 -1.56
N LYS A 416 -39.30 -0.68 -1.24
CA LYS A 416 -39.83 -0.53 0.12
C LYS A 416 -39.10 -1.53 1.02
N GLN A 417 -37.91 -1.17 1.49
CA GLN A 417 -37.20 -1.92 2.51
C GLN A 417 -38.07 -1.87 3.76
N ALA A 418 -38.34 -3.06 4.31
CA ALA A 418 -39.14 -3.24 5.52
C ALA A 418 -38.71 -2.25 6.61
N ALA A 419 -39.69 -1.79 7.41
CA ALA A 419 -39.40 -0.88 8.51
C ALA A 419 -38.37 -1.52 9.45
N PRO A 420 -37.34 -0.78 9.91
CA PRO A 420 -36.37 -1.31 10.86
C PRO A 420 -37.12 -1.80 12.11
N THR A 421 -36.78 -3.00 12.56
CA THR A 421 -37.44 -3.64 13.71
C THR A 421 -36.74 -3.33 15.02
N THR A 422 -35.52 -2.78 14.96
CA THR A 422 -34.70 -2.41 16.13
C THR A 422 -34.13 -0.98 16.00
N GLU A 423 -33.79 -0.37 17.14
CA GLU A 423 -33.17 0.97 17.19
C GLU A 423 -31.76 0.99 16.56
N GLU A 424 -31.05 -0.13 16.59
CA GLU A 424 -29.74 -0.28 15.96
C GLU A 424 -29.85 -0.29 14.42
N GLU A 425 -30.85 -1.00 13.88
CA GLU A 425 -31.16 -0.97 12.44
C GLU A 425 -31.56 0.42 11.97
N LYS A 426 -32.32 1.16 12.78
CA LYS A 426 -32.70 2.55 12.49
C LYS A 426 -31.47 3.46 12.40
N LYS A 427 -30.57 3.42 13.38
CA LYS A 427 -29.31 4.20 13.36
C LYS A 427 -28.42 3.83 12.19
N LYS A 428 -28.32 2.54 11.86
CA LYS A 428 -27.55 2.05 10.70
C LYS A 428 -28.13 2.58 9.39
N ARG A 429 -29.47 2.58 9.25
CA ARG A 429 -30.18 3.12 8.09
C ARG A 429 -30.00 4.62 7.94
N GLU A 430 -30.17 5.39 9.01
CA GLU A 430 -29.93 6.85 9.01
C GLU A 430 -28.49 7.18 8.62
N LYS A 431 -27.51 6.42 9.13
CA LYS A 431 -26.10 6.55 8.74
C LYS A 431 -25.91 6.29 7.25
N GLN A 432 -26.47 5.19 6.72
CA GLN A 432 -26.38 4.86 5.30
C GLN A 432 -27.05 5.91 4.41
N GLU A 433 -28.22 6.41 4.80
CA GLU A 433 -28.93 7.47 4.08
C GLU A 433 -28.11 8.77 4.07
N ARG A 434 -27.49 9.14 5.20
CA ARG A 434 -26.57 10.28 5.30
C ARG A 434 -25.33 10.10 4.42
N GLU A 435 -24.73 8.91 4.42
CA GLU A 435 -23.58 8.58 3.57
C GLU A 435 -23.93 8.64 2.08
N ARG A 436 -25.09 8.09 1.69
CA ARG A 436 -25.61 8.17 0.31
C ARG A 436 -25.92 9.61 -0.09
N ALA A 437 -26.53 10.40 0.79
CA ALA A 437 -26.80 11.81 0.52
C ALA A 437 -25.50 12.61 0.35
N ALA A 438 -24.50 12.39 1.21
CA ALA A 438 -23.19 13.02 1.10
C ALA A 438 -22.46 12.59 -0.19
N TYR A 439 -22.55 11.31 -0.57
CA TYR A 439 -22.03 10.81 -1.83
C TYR A 439 -22.67 11.51 -3.03
N ARG A 440 -24.00 11.59 -3.08
CA ARG A 440 -24.74 12.28 -4.16
C ARG A 440 -24.37 13.76 -4.25
N ALA A 441 -24.31 14.46 -3.13
CA ALA A 441 -23.90 15.86 -3.09
C ALA A 441 -22.48 16.05 -3.64
N ARG A 442 -21.55 15.16 -3.27
CA ARG A 442 -20.17 15.19 -3.77
C ARG A 442 -20.11 14.86 -5.27
N ARG A 443 -20.84 13.86 -5.75
CA ARG A 443 -20.94 13.55 -7.17
C ARG A 443 -21.47 14.78 -7.93
N ALA A 444 -22.59 15.35 -7.50
CA ALA A 444 -23.18 16.54 -8.14
C ALA A 444 -22.19 17.71 -8.19
N TYR A 445 -21.44 17.94 -7.11
CA TYR A 445 -20.37 18.95 -7.08
C TYR A 445 -19.24 18.63 -8.05
N ASN A 446 -18.74 17.39 -8.08
CA ASN A 446 -17.65 16.97 -8.97
C ASN A 446 -18.05 17.04 -10.45
N ARG A 447 -19.32 16.76 -10.76
CA ARG A 447 -19.87 16.75 -12.12
C ARG A 447 -19.56 18.03 -12.90
N LYS A 448 -19.59 19.19 -12.25
CA LYS A 448 -19.31 20.46 -12.94
C LYS A 448 -17.86 20.52 -13.46
N TYR A 449 -16.91 19.93 -12.71
CA TYR A 449 -15.51 19.86 -13.12
C TYR A 449 -15.31 18.81 -14.22
N ASP A 450 -16.00 17.68 -14.12
CA ASP A 450 -15.99 16.64 -15.17
C ASP A 450 -16.48 17.22 -16.51
N LEU A 451 -17.61 17.95 -16.50
CA LEU A 451 -18.14 18.62 -17.68
C LEU A 451 -17.19 19.70 -18.22
N ALA A 452 -16.62 20.52 -17.33
CA ALA A 452 -15.65 21.55 -17.72
C ALA A 452 -14.40 20.93 -18.38
N ALA A 453 -13.97 19.74 -17.94
CA ALA A 453 -12.87 19.03 -18.58
C ALA A 453 -13.23 18.60 -20.02
N LEU A 454 -14.43 18.07 -20.26
CA LEU A 454 -14.90 17.73 -21.61
C LEU A 454 -14.99 18.97 -22.50
N ASP A 455 -15.54 20.07 -21.98
CA ASP A 455 -15.66 21.32 -22.74
C ASP A 455 -14.29 21.90 -23.07
N LYS A 456 -13.32 21.81 -22.14
CA LYS A 456 -11.94 22.20 -22.41
C LYS A 456 -11.33 21.37 -23.53
N LEU A 457 -11.45 20.04 -23.49
CA LEU A 457 -10.96 19.16 -24.55
C LEU A 457 -11.61 19.47 -25.91
N ARG A 458 -12.92 19.74 -25.94
CA ARG A 458 -13.62 20.17 -27.17
C ARG A 458 -13.06 21.49 -27.70
N SER A 459 -12.89 22.49 -26.83
CA SER A 459 -12.33 23.80 -27.21
C SER A 459 -10.89 23.71 -27.73
N MET A 460 -10.14 22.69 -27.31
CA MET A 460 -8.79 22.40 -27.79
C MET A 460 -8.77 21.66 -29.13
N GLY A 461 -9.93 21.27 -29.67
CA GLY A 461 -10.06 20.53 -30.93
C GLY A 461 -9.78 19.02 -30.81
N VAL A 462 -9.84 18.46 -29.59
CA VAL A 462 -9.62 17.03 -29.36
C VAL A 462 -10.85 16.23 -29.80
N LYS A 463 -10.65 15.11 -30.51
CA LYS A 463 -11.73 14.23 -30.94
C LYS A 463 -12.25 13.39 -29.76
N LEU A 464 -13.37 13.82 -29.17
CA LEU A 464 -14.08 13.07 -28.13
C LEU A 464 -14.99 11.98 -28.72
N ILE A 465 -14.97 10.80 -28.11
CA ILE A 465 -15.75 9.63 -28.51
C ILE A 465 -16.54 9.15 -27.29
N SER A 466 -17.87 9.13 -27.39
CA SER A 466 -18.71 8.54 -26.35
C SER A 466 -18.56 7.01 -26.36
N VAL A 467 -18.27 6.43 -25.20
CA VAL A 467 -18.14 4.99 -25.00
C VAL A 467 -19.28 4.50 -24.10
N LYS A 468 -19.89 3.38 -24.49
CA LYS A 468 -20.85 2.62 -23.68
C LYS A 468 -20.13 1.36 -23.19
N LEU A 469 -20.10 1.16 -21.87
CA LEU A 469 -19.55 -0.03 -21.23
C LEU A 469 -20.66 -1.01 -20.88
#